data_AF-A0A0M3JEW6-F1
#
_entry.id   AF-A0A0M3JEW6-F1
#
_cell.length_a   1.000
_cell.length_b   1.000
_cell.length_c   1.000
_cell.angle_alpha   90.00
_cell.angle_beta   90.00
_cell.angle_gamma   90.00
#
_symmetry.space_group_name_H-M   'P 1'
#
loop_
_entity.id
_entity.type
_entity.pdbx_description
1 polymer ?
#
loop_
_entity_poly.entity_id
_entity_poly.type
_entity_poly.pdbx_seq_one_letter_code
_entity_poly.pdbx_strand_id
1 'polypeptide(L)'
;LSLFPLSPNFAKMLVMANQSGLLPYVCTLVAVLSVREPLIPIYSIRGETNEETQSKMLETLKQRRHWCAQGQARRFGDLNVLLKAVLDCIAQKVGSSHSFFELMIGLIVFNSRL
;
A
#
# COMPACT_ATOMS: atom_id res chain seq x y z
N LEU A 1 21.64 -1.73 -10.83
CA LEU A 1 20.27 -2.30 -10.77
C LEU A 1 20.25 -3.70 -10.18
N SER A 2 21.28 -4.53 -10.39
CA SER A 2 21.45 -5.90 -9.86
C SER A 2 21.70 -6.02 -8.34
N LEU A 3 21.84 -4.90 -7.63
CA LEU A 3 22.02 -4.88 -6.17
C LEU A 3 20.71 -4.98 -5.39
N PHE A 4 19.58 -4.67 -6.04
CA PHE A 4 18.27 -4.77 -5.41
C PHE A 4 17.64 -6.11 -5.74
N PRO A 5 17.10 -6.83 -4.75
CA PRO A 5 16.43 -8.09 -4.98
C PRO A 5 14.98 -7.85 -5.44
N LEU A 6 14.80 -6.94 -6.40
CA LEU A 6 13.52 -6.46 -6.89
C LEU A 6 13.52 -6.50 -8.42
N SER A 7 12.33 -6.46 -9.02
CA SER A 7 12.22 -6.34 -10.46
C SER A 7 12.98 -5.10 -10.98
N PRO A 8 13.62 -5.16 -12.16
CA PRO A 8 14.42 -4.05 -12.69
C PRO A 8 13.60 -2.76 -12.86
N ASN A 9 12.27 -2.87 -13.02
CA ASN A 9 11.36 -1.74 -13.08
C ASN A 9 11.24 -1.01 -11.73
N PHE A 10 11.15 -1.73 -10.61
CA PHE A 10 11.12 -1.13 -9.27
C PHE A 10 12.46 -0.55 -8.87
N ALA A 11 13.56 -1.23 -9.22
CA ALA A 11 14.90 -0.72 -8.98
C ALA A 11 15.15 0.63 -9.71
N LYS A 12 14.66 0.78 -10.95
CA LYS A 12 14.71 2.06 -11.68
C LYS A 12 13.89 3.14 -10.97
N MET A 13 12.69 2.80 -10.49
CA MET A 13 11.81 3.73 -9.78
C MET A 13 12.47 4.25 -8.49
N LEU A 14 13.12 3.37 -7.71
CA LEU A 14 13.84 3.75 -6.49
C LEU A 14 15.02 4.68 -6.77
N VAL A 15 15.82 4.38 -7.79
CA VAL A 15 16.99 5.21 -8.15
C VAL A 15 16.55 6.60 -8.62
N MET A 16 15.48 6.70 -9.41
CA MET A 16 14.93 7.99 -9.84
C MET A 16 14.33 8.77 -8.66
N ALA A 17 13.64 8.09 -7.74
CA ALA A 17 13.06 8.71 -6.55
C ALA A 17 14.09 9.30 -5.59
N ASN A 18 15.28 8.67 -5.50
CA ASN A 18 16.39 9.16 -4.69
C ASN A 18 16.88 10.54 -5.15
N GLN A 19 16.87 10.81 -6.46
CA GLN A 19 17.30 12.09 -7.03
C GLN A 19 16.29 13.21 -6.76
N SER A 20 15.00 12.88 -6.59
CA SER A 20 13.91 13.84 -6.38
C SER A 20 13.51 14.01 -4.91
N GLY A 21 14.20 13.37 -3.96
CA GLY A 21 13.87 13.43 -2.52
C GLY A 21 12.56 12.72 -2.13
N LEU A 22 11.99 11.90 -3.03
CA LEU A 22 10.70 11.20 -2.84
C LEU A 22 10.90 9.73 -2.45
N LEU A 23 12.11 9.36 -2.04
CA LEU A 23 12.51 8.00 -1.68
C LEU A 23 11.54 7.30 -0.70
N PRO A 24 11.05 7.91 0.40
CA PRO A 24 10.16 7.20 1.33
C PRO A 24 8.81 6.85 0.72
N TYR A 25 8.25 7.70 -0.15
CA TYR A 25 6.97 7.44 -0.82
C TYR A 25 7.10 6.31 -1.83
N VAL A 26 8.19 6.30 -2.61
CA VAL A 26 8.44 5.25 -3.60
C VAL A 26 8.80 3.93 -2.93
N CYS A 27 9.53 3.94 -1.81
CA CYS A 27 9.77 2.73 -1.03
C CYS A 27 8.47 2.11 -0.53
N THR A 28 7.57 2.93 0.02
CA THR A 28 6.23 2.49 0.46
C THR A 28 5.43 1.93 -0.71
N LEU A 29 5.45 2.61 -1.87
CA LEU A 29 4.73 2.15 -3.05
C LEU A 29 5.26 0.81 -3.56
N VAL A 30 6.58 0.66 -3.67
CA VAL A 30 7.22 -0.59 -4.11
C VAL A 30 6.92 -1.72 -3.12
N ALA A 31 6.93 -1.46 -1.81
CA ALA A 31 6.56 -2.45 -0.81
C ALA A 31 5.11 -2.93 -0.99
N VAL A 32 4.16 -2.02 -1.23
CA VAL A 32 2.76 -2.37 -1.46
C VAL A 32 2.57 -3.13 -2.76
N LEU A 33 3.26 -2.73 -3.83
CA LEU A 33 3.20 -3.41 -5.13
C LEU A 33 3.90 -4.77 -5.13
N SER A 34 4.78 -5.03 -4.17
CA SER A 34 5.41 -6.34 -3.99
C SER A 34 4.45 -7.36 -3.36
N VAL A 35 3.34 -6.90 -2.76
CA VAL A 35 2.28 -7.76 -2.25
C VAL A 35 1.31 -8.10 -3.37
N ARG A 36 0.97 -9.38 -3.51
CA ARG A 36 0.05 -9.87 -4.56
C ARG A 36 -1.34 -9.22 -4.48
N GLU A 37 -1.90 -9.14 -3.26
CA GLU A 37 -3.24 -8.59 -3.01
C GLU A 37 -3.22 -7.74 -1.72
N PRO A 38 -2.88 -6.44 -1.80
CA PRO A 38 -2.74 -5.60 -0.60
C PRO A 38 -4.08 -5.19 0.04
N LEU A 39 -5.20 -5.33 -0.69
CA LEU A 39 -6.53 -4.95 -0.21
C LEU A 39 -7.45 -6.18 -0.14
N ILE A 40 -8.14 -6.34 1.00
CA ILE A 40 -9.09 -7.43 1.20
C ILE A 40 -10.27 -7.27 0.21
N PRO A 41 -10.61 -8.31 -0.58
CA PRO A 41 -11.73 -8.22 -1.51
C PRO A 41 -13.05 -8.00 -0.79
N ILE A 42 -13.92 -7.14 -1.33
CA ILE A 42 -15.20 -6.79 -0.70
C ILE A 42 -16.08 -8.03 -0.49
N TYR A 43 -16.05 -8.98 -1.43
CA TYR A 43 -16.80 -10.24 -1.34
C TYR A 43 -16.29 -11.19 -0.24
N SER A 44 -15.06 -10.99 0.25
CA SER A 44 -14.49 -11.81 1.32
C SER A 44 -14.91 -11.34 2.71
N ILE A 45 -15.54 -10.17 2.81
CA ILE A 45 -16.02 -9.62 4.08
C ILE A 45 -17.30 -10.38 4.47
N ARG A 46 -17.27 -11.08 5.60
CA ARG A 46 -18.43 -11.78 6.16
C ARG A 46 -18.68 -11.29 7.59
N GLY A 47 -19.90 -10.87 7.87
CA GLY A 47 -20.41 -10.61 9.21
C GLY A 47 -21.15 -11.82 9.77
N GLU A 48 -21.53 -11.75 11.04
CA GLU A 48 -22.32 -12.80 11.70
C GLU A 48 -23.76 -12.80 11.17
N THR A 49 -24.28 -11.61 10.83
CA THR A 49 -25.59 -11.41 10.18
C THR A 49 -25.44 -10.83 8.76
N ASN A 50 -26.44 -11.07 7.89
CA ASN A 50 -26.49 -10.49 6.53
C ASN A 50 -26.46 -8.94 6.56
N GLU A 51 -27.15 -8.31 7.52
CA GLU A 51 -27.23 -6.86 7.69
C GLU A 51 -25.89 -6.24 8.11
N GLU A 52 -25.16 -6.92 8.99
CA GLU A 52 -23.81 -6.52 9.41
C GLU A 52 -22.80 -6.70 8.28
N THR A 53 -22.97 -7.75 7.47
CA THR A 53 -22.15 -7.97 6.27
C THR A 53 -22.31 -6.81 5.29
N GLN A 54 -23.55 -6.39 5.03
CA GLN A 54 -23.83 -5.24 4.16
C GLN A 54 -23.25 -3.94 4.72
N SER A 55 -23.39 -3.72 6.02
CA SER A 55 -22.85 -2.52 6.68
C SER A 55 -21.33 -2.45 6.58
N LYS A 56 -20.61 -3.55 6.89
CA LYS A 56 -19.15 -3.64 6.77
C LYS A 56 -18.66 -3.48 5.33
N MET A 57 -19.39 -4.03 4.35
CA MET A 57 -19.10 -3.81 2.93
C MET A 57 -19.24 -2.34 2.54
N LEU A 58 -20.32 -1.67 2.95
CA LEU A 58 -20.54 -0.26 2.67
C LEU A 58 -19.47 0.64 3.30
N GLU A 59 -19.06 0.36 4.55
CA GLU A 59 -17.98 1.08 5.22
C GLU A 59 -16.66 0.95 4.47
N THR A 60 -16.31 -0.27 4.06
CA THR A 60 -15.09 -0.53 3.28
C THR A 60 -15.11 0.22 1.94
N LEU A 61 -16.25 0.27 1.25
CA LEU A 61 -16.41 1.03 0.01
C LEU A 61 -16.29 2.55 0.23
N LYS A 62 -16.86 3.07 1.34
CA LYS A 62 -16.70 4.48 1.71
C LYS A 62 -15.23 4.83 1.99
N GLN A 63 -14.50 3.98 2.72
CA GLN A 63 -13.07 4.17 2.95
C GLN A 63 -12.26 4.15 1.66
N ARG A 64 -12.52 3.19 0.76
CA ARG A 64 -11.85 3.16 -0.56
C ARG A 64 -12.12 4.42 -1.38
N ARG A 65 -13.35 4.95 -1.34
CA ARG A 65 -13.69 6.22 -2.00
C ARG A 65 -12.95 7.40 -1.36
N HIS A 66 -12.74 7.38 -0.05
CA HIS A 66 -11.95 8.40 0.65
C HIS A 66 -10.46 8.40 0.24
N TRP A 67 -9.89 7.23 -0.07
CA TRP A 67 -8.50 7.11 -0.54
C TRP A 67 -8.29 7.55 -1.99
N CYS A 68 -9.36 7.67 -2.78
CA CYS A 68 -9.28 8.22 -4.14
C CYS A 68 -8.86 9.70 -4.10
N ALA A 69 -7.75 10.03 -4.76
CA ALA A 69 -7.33 11.41 -4.91
C ALA A 69 -8.36 12.24 -5.71
N GLN A 70 -8.51 13.49 -5.30
CA GLN A 70 -9.24 14.50 -6.06
C GLN A 70 -8.26 15.35 -6.90
N GLY A 71 -8.75 15.95 -7.99
CA GLY A 71 -7.94 16.82 -8.85
C GLY A 71 -6.86 16.07 -9.66
N GLN A 72 -5.67 16.66 -9.77
CA GLN A 72 -4.57 16.15 -10.61
C GLN A 72 -3.99 14.82 -10.12
N ALA A 73 -4.05 14.56 -8.81
CA ALA A 73 -3.58 13.30 -8.22
C ALA A 73 -4.45 12.10 -8.63
N ARG A 74 -5.63 12.31 -9.24
CA ARG A 74 -6.45 11.24 -9.83
C ARG A 74 -5.75 10.56 -11.01
N ARG A 75 -4.84 11.25 -11.72
CA ARG A 75 -4.07 10.69 -12.84
C ARG A 75 -3.09 9.61 -12.41
N PHE A 76 -2.73 9.57 -11.13
CA PHE A 76 -1.90 8.52 -10.56
C PHE A 76 -2.69 7.21 -10.33
N GLY A 77 -4.03 7.25 -10.49
CA GLY A 77 -4.88 6.07 -10.56
C GLY A 77 -4.87 5.24 -9.26
N ASP A 78 -4.84 3.92 -9.43
CA ASP A 78 -4.86 2.94 -8.33
C ASP A 78 -3.62 3.04 -7.42
N LEU A 79 -2.49 3.50 -7.96
CA LEU A 79 -1.27 3.72 -7.17
C LEU A 79 -1.50 4.76 -6.06
N ASN A 80 -2.33 5.78 -6.32
CA ASN A 80 -2.68 6.76 -5.31
C ASN A 80 -3.52 6.15 -4.19
N VAL A 81 -4.49 5.29 -4.55
CA VAL A 81 -5.37 4.64 -3.58
C VAL A 81 -4.56 3.76 -2.64
N LEU A 82 -3.64 2.98 -3.20
CA LEU A 82 -2.72 2.12 -2.44
C LEU A 82 -1.79 2.94 -1.53
N LEU A 83 -1.18 4.00 -2.06
CA LEU A 83 -0.32 4.87 -1.28
C LEU A 83 -1.08 5.53 -0.13
N LYS A 84 -2.28 6.06 -0.41
CA LYS A 84 -3.11 6.72 0.60
C LYS A 84 -3.62 5.74 1.66
N ALA A 85 -4.00 4.53 1.28
CA ALA A 85 -4.41 3.48 2.22
C ALA A 85 -3.30 3.14 3.22
N VAL A 86 -2.06 2.99 2.74
CA VAL A 86 -0.94 2.71 3.62
C VAL A 86 -0.55 3.91 4.47
N LEU A 87 -0.55 5.12 3.91
CA LEU A 87 -0.30 6.34 4.68
C LEU A 87 -1.33 6.54 5.80
N ASP A 88 -2.61 6.27 5.53
CA ASP A 88 -3.69 6.35 6.52
C ASP A 88 -3.50 5.28 7.62
N CYS A 89 -3.16 4.05 7.22
CA CYS A 89 -2.81 2.97 8.15
C CYS A 89 -1.59 3.32 9.02
N ILE A 90 -0.53 3.89 8.42
CA ILE A 90 0.64 4.38 9.15
C ILE A 90 0.22 5.46 10.14
N ALA A 91 -0.56 6.46 9.69
CA ALA A 91 -1.02 7.55 10.55
C ALA A 91 -1.82 7.04 11.76
N GLN A 92 -2.64 5.99 11.58
CA GLN A 92 -3.36 5.33 12.67
C GLN A 92 -2.45 4.48 13.57
N LYS A 93 -1.36 3.89 13.03
CA LYS A 93 -0.39 3.04 13.74
C LYS A 93 0.78 3.78 14.37
N VAL A 94 0.92 5.10 14.19
CA VAL A 94 1.91 5.98 14.86
C VAL A 94 1.55 6.16 16.36
N GLY A 95 1.31 5.05 17.04
CA GLY A 95 1.48 4.86 18.48
C GLY A 95 2.50 3.75 18.80
N SER A 96 3.13 3.10 17.80
CA SER A 96 4.12 2.03 18.01
C SER A 96 5.24 2.09 16.96
N SER A 97 6.17 3.03 17.15
CA SER A 97 7.17 3.49 16.17
C SER A 97 8.26 2.48 15.75
N HIS A 98 8.31 1.27 16.29
CA HIS A 98 9.43 0.34 16.03
C HIS A 98 9.15 -0.79 15.03
N SER A 99 7.90 -1.10 14.67
CA SER A 99 7.61 -2.27 13.83
C SER A 99 7.52 -2.01 12.32
N PHE A 100 7.39 -0.75 11.88
CA PHE A 100 7.04 -0.45 10.48
C PHE A 100 8.20 -0.69 9.49
N PHE A 101 9.42 -0.28 9.85
CA PHE A 101 10.61 -0.50 9.02
C PHE A 101 11.01 -1.98 8.94
N GLU A 102 10.91 -2.71 10.06
CA GLU A 102 11.19 -4.15 10.13
C GLU A 102 10.19 -4.97 9.28
N LEU A 103 8.90 -4.62 9.30
CA LEU A 103 7.90 -5.29 8.47
C LEU A 103 8.10 -5.01 6.98
N MET A 104 8.51 -3.79 6.63
CA MET A 104 8.73 -3.35 5.25
C MET A 104 10.01 -3.98 4.66
N ILE A 105 11.11 -4.03 5.41
CA ILE A 105 12.32 -4.76 5.02
C ILE A 105 12.02 -6.26 4.96
N GLY A 106 11.29 -6.79 5.94
CA GLY A 106 10.86 -8.20 5.97
C GLY A 106 10.04 -8.59 4.73
N LEU A 107 9.07 -7.78 4.31
CA LEU A 107 8.25 -8.07 3.12
C LEU A 107 9.07 -8.06 1.82
N ILE A 108 9.98 -7.10 1.68
CA ILE A 108 10.84 -6.98 0.50
C ILE A 108 11.83 -8.17 0.44
N VAL A 109 12.40 -8.55 1.59
CA VAL A 109 13.33 -9.70 1.69
C VAL A 109 12.61 -11.04 1.52
N PHE A 110 11.37 -11.18 2.00
CA PHE A 110 10.61 -12.42 1.88
C PHE A 110 10.13 -12.69 0.44
N ASN A 111 9.76 -11.64 -0.31
CA ASN A 111 9.37 -11.78 -1.72
C ASN A 111 10.56 -12.09 -2.65
N SER A 112 11.77 -11.76 -2.23
CA SER A 112 13.02 -12.07 -2.95
C SER A 112 13.44 -13.54 -2.91
N ARG A 113 12.73 -14.39 -2.16
CA ARG A 113 13.00 -15.84 -2.01
C ARG A 113 12.00 -16.74 -2.74
N LEU A 114 11.20 -16.19 -3.66
CA LEU A 114 10.31 -16.95 -4.56
C LEU A 114 10.77 -16.81 -6.01
#